data_AF-R6X534-F1
#
_entry.id   AF-R6X534-F1
#
_cell.length_a   1.000
_cell.length_b   1.000
_cell.length_c   1.000
_cell.angle_alpha   90.00
_cell.angle_beta   90.00
_cell.angle_gamma   90.00
#
_symmetry.space_group_name_H-M   'P 1'
#
loop_
_entity.id
_entity.type
_entity.pdbx_description
1 polymer ?
#
loop_
_entity_poly.entity_id
_entity_poly.type
_entity_poly.pdbx_seq_one_letter_code
_entity_poly.pdbx_strand_id
1 'polypeptide(L)'
;MEAYFQGKKELFDGLAVASLEKNWIEYPVLHLDFSGRAYNEMDVVTKTLDDALRKWEKEYGSENRSDIPGIRFGNVIEAAYRKSGRQVVILVDEAESIKKLAEANGLSEDECRQKLAMMYIILELMGEYVEVERATSNRRTSALPQPRLPLHPPLQ
;
A
#
# COMPACT_ATOMS: atom_id res chain seq x y z
N MET A 1 2.43 -9.56 -5.91
CA MET A 1 3.18 -9.38 -4.65
C MET A 1 2.32 -9.67 -3.43
N GLU A 2 1.08 -9.18 -3.37
CA GLU A 2 0.15 -9.45 -2.25
C GLU A 2 0.08 -10.92 -1.80
N ALA A 3 -0.17 -11.85 -2.74
CA ALA A 3 -0.26 -13.28 -2.44
C ALA A 3 1.01 -13.87 -1.78
N TYR A 4 2.18 -13.30 -2.06
CA TYR A 4 3.44 -13.72 -1.47
C TYR A 4 3.51 -13.31 0.01
N PHE A 5 3.21 -12.05 0.32
CA PHE A 5 3.20 -11.54 1.70
C PHE A 5 2.07 -12.11 2.55
N GLN A 6 0.97 -12.52 1.92
CA GLN A 6 -0.11 -13.27 2.57
C GLN A 6 0.23 -14.76 2.80
N GLY A 7 1.43 -15.23 2.43
CA GLY A 7 1.85 -16.61 2.67
C GLY A 7 1.12 -17.67 1.83
N LYS A 8 0.43 -17.29 0.74
CA LYS A 8 -0.36 -18.20 -0.12
C LYS A 8 0.54 -19.07 -1.01
N LYS A 9 1.30 -19.96 -0.38
CA LYS A 9 2.33 -20.81 -1.00
C LYS A 9 1.81 -21.58 -2.21
N GLU A 10 0.60 -22.11 -2.12
CA GLU A 10 -0.06 -22.90 -3.16
C GLU A 10 -0.19 -22.16 -4.50
N LEU A 11 -0.22 -20.82 -4.48
CA LEU A 11 -0.27 -20.00 -5.70
C LEU A 11 1.08 -19.93 -6.43
N PHE A 12 2.15 -20.43 -5.82
CA PHE A 12 3.50 -20.40 -6.36
C PHE A 12 4.04 -21.78 -6.75
N ASP A 13 3.21 -22.82 -6.68
CA ASP A 13 3.62 -24.18 -7.04
C ASP A 13 4.17 -24.25 -8.48
N GLY A 14 5.34 -24.87 -8.63
CA GLY A 14 6.06 -24.95 -9.91
C GLY A 14 6.87 -23.71 -10.27
N LEU A 15 6.82 -22.62 -9.49
CA LEU A 15 7.67 -21.45 -9.68
C LEU A 15 8.97 -21.56 -8.87
N ALA A 16 10.02 -20.87 -9.31
CA ALA A 16 11.32 -20.88 -8.65
C ALA A 16 11.24 -20.44 -7.17
N VAL A 17 10.36 -19.48 -6.86
CA VAL A 17 10.17 -18.97 -5.49
C VAL A 17 9.67 -20.05 -4.52
N ALA A 18 8.89 -21.02 -4.98
CA ALA A 18 8.43 -22.15 -4.15
C ALA A 18 9.58 -22.97 -3.55
N SER A 19 10.69 -23.07 -4.27
CA SER A 19 11.88 -23.78 -3.79
C SER A 19 12.81 -22.91 -2.95
N LEU A 20 12.81 -21.59 -3.19
CA LEU A 20 13.73 -20.63 -2.57
C LEU A 20 13.20 -20.09 -1.24
N GLU A 21 11.92 -19.74 -1.16
CA GLU A 21 11.30 -19.25 0.07
C GLU A 21 10.99 -20.43 1.01
N LYS A 22 11.49 -20.36 2.24
CA LYS A 22 11.43 -21.47 3.20
C LYS A 22 10.38 -21.24 4.29
N ASN A 23 10.15 -19.99 4.67
CA ASN A 23 9.41 -19.66 5.88
C ASN A 23 7.96 -19.28 5.59
N TRP A 24 7.64 -18.81 4.38
CA TRP A 24 6.27 -18.44 3.95
C TRP A 24 5.53 -17.64 5.04
N ILE A 25 6.22 -16.62 5.56
CA ILE A 25 5.72 -15.83 6.68
C ILE A 25 4.54 -14.99 6.21
N GLU A 26 3.44 -15.08 6.94
CA GLU A 26 2.27 -14.23 6.74
C GLU A 26 2.51 -12.86 7.38
N TYR A 27 2.28 -11.80 6.61
CA TYR A 27 2.28 -10.41 7.04
C TYR A 27 0.87 -9.82 6.85
N PRO A 28 0.41 -8.90 7.73
CA PRO A 28 -0.71 -8.03 7.41
C PRO A 28 -0.39 -7.24 6.15
N VAL A 29 -1.31 -7.24 5.19
CA VAL A 29 -1.15 -6.50 3.93
C VAL A 29 -2.27 -5.47 3.82
N LEU A 30 -1.90 -4.20 3.70
CA LEU A 30 -2.80 -3.10 3.37
C LEU A 30 -2.57 -2.75 1.90
N HIS A 31 -3.50 -3.16 1.04
CA HIS A 31 -3.40 -2.91 -0.39
C HIS A 31 -4.30 -1.74 -0.82
N LEU A 32 -3.70 -0.65 -1.31
CA LEU A 32 -4.37 0.47 -1.97
C LEU A 32 -4.30 0.30 -3.48
N ASP A 33 -5.45 0.02 -4.08
CA ASP A 33 -5.59 -0.10 -5.52
C ASP A 33 -6.17 1.19 -6.13
N PHE A 34 -5.31 1.90 -6.86
CA PHE A 34 -5.64 3.07 -7.66
C PHE A 34 -5.76 2.75 -9.17
N SER A 35 -5.74 1.48 -9.56
CA SER A 35 -5.95 1.09 -10.95
C SER A 35 -7.43 1.23 -11.36
N GLY A 36 -7.67 1.54 -12.64
CA GLY A 36 -9.01 1.50 -13.24
C GLY A 36 -10.03 2.57 -12.81
N ARG A 37 -9.66 3.52 -11.94
CA ARG A 37 -10.55 4.65 -11.56
C ARG A 37 -10.26 5.90 -12.39
N ALA A 38 -11.32 6.54 -12.87
CA ALA A 38 -11.24 7.87 -13.48
C ALA A 38 -10.95 8.90 -12.38
N TYR A 39 -9.73 9.45 -12.33
CA TYR A 39 -9.29 10.51 -11.41
C TYR A 39 -9.79 11.90 -11.82
N ASN A 40 -11.04 12.00 -12.27
CA ASN A 40 -11.63 13.26 -12.70
C ASN A 40 -11.89 14.21 -11.53
N GLU A 41 -11.94 13.70 -10.29
CA GLU A 41 -12.17 14.50 -9.09
C GLU A 41 -11.25 14.09 -7.94
N MET A 42 -10.76 15.09 -7.18
CA MET A 42 -10.02 14.85 -5.92
C MET A 42 -10.82 13.97 -4.94
N ASP A 43 -12.15 14.05 -5.03
CA ASP A 43 -13.09 13.22 -4.31
C ASP A 43 -12.85 11.72 -4.52
N VAL A 44 -12.39 11.27 -5.69
CA VAL A 44 -12.19 9.84 -5.95
C VAL A 44 -11.03 9.28 -5.14
N VAL A 45 -9.92 10.02 -5.05
CA VAL A 45 -8.75 9.61 -4.25
C VAL A 45 -9.14 9.58 -2.77
N THR A 46 -9.77 10.65 -2.28
CA THR A 46 -10.17 10.76 -0.87
C THR A 46 -11.22 9.71 -0.50
N LYS A 47 -12.21 9.44 -1.36
CA LYS A 47 -13.22 8.38 -1.14
C LYS A 47 -12.58 6.99 -1.19
N THR A 48 -11.66 6.75 -2.11
CA THR A 48 -10.95 5.45 -2.20
C THR A 48 -10.12 5.20 -0.94
N LEU A 49 -9.43 6.24 -0.44
CA LEU A 49 -8.69 6.15 0.81
C LEU A 49 -9.61 5.98 2.03
N ASP A 50 -10.72 6.73 2.09
CA ASP A 50 -11.71 6.58 3.17
C ASP A 50 -12.31 5.17 3.20
N ASP A 51 -12.68 4.63 2.03
CA ASP A 51 -13.20 3.26 1.88
C ASP A 51 -12.18 2.21 2.33
N ALA A 52 -10.91 2.38 1.97
CA ALA A 52 -9.83 1.49 2.39
C ALA A 52 -9.63 1.55 3.90
N LEU A 53 -9.56 2.75 4.47
CA LEU A 53 -9.43 2.96 5.92
C LEU A 53 -10.58 2.31 6.68
N ARG A 54 -11.84 2.53 6.28
CA ARG A 54 -13.02 1.92 6.92
C ARG A 54 -12.95 0.39 6.94
N LYS A 55 -12.48 -0.21 5.84
CA LYS A 55 -12.31 -1.67 5.75
C LYS A 55 -11.28 -2.15 6.74
N TRP A 56 -10.10 -1.54 6.77
CA TRP A 56 -9.03 -1.97 7.67
C TRP A 56 -9.31 -1.66 9.14
N GLU A 57 -9.95 -0.52 9.43
CA GLU A 57 -10.43 -0.18 10.77
C GLU A 57 -11.31 -1.29 11.32
N LYS A 58 -12.26 -1.77 10.51
CA LYS A 58 -13.10 -2.90 10.87
C LYS A 58 -12.33 -4.21 10.99
N GLU A 59 -11.41 -4.48 10.06
CA GLU A 59 -10.63 -5.73 10.02
C GLU A 59 -9.71 -5.89 11.23
N TYR A 60 -9.02 -4.82 11.62
CA TYR A 60 -8.04 -4.82 12.70
C TYR A 60 -8.62 -4.32 14.03
N GLY A 61 -9.86 -3.84 14.05
CA GLY A 61 -10.50 -3.29 15.25
C GLY A 61 -9.86 -1.98 15.69
N SER A 62 -9.48 -1.14 14.72
CA SER A 62 -8.92 0.19 14.98
C SER A 62 -10.07 1.20 15.13
N GLU A 63 -10.29 1.68 16.35
CA GLU A 63 -11.27 2.74 16.60
C GLU A 63 -10.65 4.11 16.31
N ASN A 64 -11.18 4.79 15.29
CA ASN A 64 -10.73 6.11 14.91
C ASN A 64 -11.79 7.17 15.24
N ARG A 65 -11.36 8.24 15.93
CA ARG A 65 -12.18 9.43 16.23
C ARG A 65 -11.76 10.66 15.42
N SER A 66 -10.75 10.53 14.57
CA SER A 66 -10.23 11.59 13.72
C SER A 66 -10.69 11.37 12.29
N ASP A 67 -11.06 12.45 11.60
CA ASP A 67 -11.33 12.44 10.16
C ASP A 67 -10.05 12.65 9.33
N ILE A 68 -8.89 12.82 9.98
CA ILE A 68 -7.61 13.03 9.31
C ILE A 68 -7.08 11.67 8.81
N PRO A 69 -6.96 11.43 7.49
CA PRO A 69 -6.59 10.12 6.95
C PRO A 69 -5.25 9.59 7.46
N GLY A 70 -4.27 10.48 7.66
CA GLY A 70 -2.96 10.09 8.17
C GLY A 70 -2.98 9.49 9.58
N ILE A 71 -3.76 10.08 10.47
CA ILE A 71 -3.94 9.57 11.84
C ILE A 71 -4.64 8.22 11.79
N ARG A 72 -5.70 8.12 10.98
CA ARG A 72 -6.47 6.88 10.84
C ARG A 72 -5.62 5.73 10.32
N PHE A 73 -4.79 6.01 9.32
CA PHE A 73 -3.89 5.01 8.73
C PHE A 73 -2.83 4.54 9.72
N GLY A 74 -2.20 5.46 10.46
CA GLY A 74 -1.26 5.10 11.53
C GLY A 74 -1.89 4.17 12.58
N ASN A 75 -3.12 4.48 13.01
CA ASN A 75 -3.86 3.65 13.97
C ASN A 75 -4.25 2.27 13.40
N VAL A 76 -4.49 2.17 12.10
CA VAL A 76 -4.69 0.88 11.41
C VAL A 76 -3.39 0.06 11.41
N ILE A 77 -2.25 0.67 11.08
CA ILE A 77 -0.95 0.01 11.10
C ILE A 77 -0.64 -0.53 12.50
N GLU A 78 -0.83 0.30 13.54
CA GLU A 78 -0.59 -0.10 14.92
C GLU A 78 -1.50 -1.28 15.34
N ALA A 79 -2.79 -1.20 15.01
CA ALA A 79 -3.74 -2.27 15.30
C ALA A 79 -3.38 -3.58 14.57
N ALA A 80 -3.00 -3.50 13.30
CA ALA A 80 -2.57 -4.65 12.50
C ALA A 80 -1.28 -5.28 13.03
N TYR A 81 -0.31 -4.45 13.42
CA TYR A 81 0.91 -4.91 14.10
C TYR A 81 0.60 -5.60 15.42
N ARG A 82 -0.22 -4.98 16.28
CA ARG A 82 -0.60 -5.55 17.59
C ARG A 82 -1.33 -6.88 17.46
N LYS A 83 -2.18 -7.03 16.44
CA LYS A 83 -2.96 -8.25 16.19
C LYS A 83 -2.11 -9.39 15.63
N SER A 84 -1.12 -9.09 14.79
CA SER A 84 -0.32 -10.10 14.08
C SER A 84 1.06 -10.37 14.71
N GLY A 85 1.58 -9.43 15.50
CA GLY A 85 2.98 -9.43 15.95
C GLY A 85 3.98 -9.23 14.81
N ARG A 86 3.53 -8.77 13.63
CA ARG A 86 4.32 -8.67 12.40
C ARG A 86 4.24 -7.26 11.82
N GLN A 87 5.31 -6.85 11.16
CA GLN A 87 5.33 -5.62 10.37
C GLN A 87 4.25 -5.65 9.30
N VAL A 88 3.66 -4.49 9.03
CA VAL A 88 2.58 -4.34 8.05
C VAL A 88 3.18 -4.02 6.69
N VAL A 89 2.78 -4.75 5.66
CA VAL A 89 3.16 -4.50 4.28
C VAL A 89 2.11 -3.60 3.65
N ILE A 90 2.54 -2.51 3.03
CA ILE A 90 1.65 -1.59 2.31
C ILE A 90 1.96 -1.68 0.83
N LEU A 91 0.97 -2.10 0.06
CA LEU A 91 1.04 -2.17 -1.39
C LEU A 91 0.22 -1.03 -1.96
N VAL A 92 0.79 -0.32 -2.92
CA VAL A 92 0.10 0.74 -3.65
C VAL A 92 0.26 0.43 -5.12
N ASP A 93 -0.84 0.08 -5.78
CA ASP A 93 -0.82 -0.06 -7.23
C ASP A 93 -0.83 1.34 -7.85
N GLU A 94 0.18 1.63 -8.66
CA GLU A 94 0.29 2.91 -9.34
C GLU A 94 -0.86 3.07 -10.35
N ALA A 95 -1.37 4.29 -10.45
CA ALA A 95 -2.36 4.64 -11.45
C ALA A 95 -1.77 4.41 -12.86
N GLU A 96 -2.63 4.12 -13.84
CA GLU A 96 -2.23 3.97 -15.25
C GLU A 96 -1.35 5.14 -15.74
N SER A 97 -0.66 4.99 -16.88
CA SER A 97 0.23 6.06 -17.37
C SER A 97 -0.48 7.42 -17.34
N ILE A 98 0.23 8.45 -16.85
CA ILE A 98 -0.30 9.82 -16.68
C ILE A 98 -1.08 10.28 -17.91
N LYS A 99 -0.59 9.91 -19.10
CA LYS A 99 -1.25 10.16 -20.37
C LYS A 99 -2.64 9.53 -20.49
N LYS A 100 -2.78 8.23 -20.20
CA LYS A 100 -4.08 7.54 -20.24
C LYS A 100 -5.05 8.08 -19.20
N LEU A 101 -4.54 8.45 -18.02
CA LEU A 101 -5.35 9.09 -17.00
C LEU A 101 -5.81 10.48 -17.46
N ALA A 102 -4.91 11.30 -17.98
CA ALA A 102 -5.25 12.61 -18.52
C ALA A 102 -6.32 12.50 -19.61
N GLU A 103 -6.16 11.57 -20.56
CA GLU A 103 -7.13 11.30 -21.64
C GLU A 103 -8.49 10.82 -21.11
N ALA A 104 -8.51 9.84 -20.21
CA ALA A 104 -9.75 9.31 -19.63
C ALA A 104 -10.52 10.33 -18.80
N ASN A 105 -9.83 11.37 -18.30
CA ASN A 105 -10.40 12.36 -17.38
C ASN A 105 -10.55 13.75 -18.00
N GLY A 106 -10.20 13.92 -19.29
CA GLY A 106 -10.25 15.23 -19.95
C GLY A 106 -9.36 16.29 -19.30
N LEU A 107 -8.27 15.86 -18.66
CA LEU A 107 -7.31 16.72 -17.97
C LEU A 107 -6.06 16.92 -18.84
N SER A 108 -5.28 17.96 -18.56
CA SER A 108 -3.90 18.00 -19.02
C SER A 108 -3.03 17.00 -18.25
N GLU A 109 -1.92 16.54 -18.85
CA GLU A 109 -0.95 15.69 -18.14
C GLU A 109 -0.38 16.38 -16.88
N ASP A 110 -0.23 17.71 -16.90
CA ASP A 110 0.31 18.47 -15.76
C ASP A 110 -0.67 18.56 -14.59
N GLU A 111 -1.96 18.76 -14.85
CA GLU A 111 -3.00 18.68 -13.83
C GLU A 111 -3.09 17.27 -13.24
N CYS A 112 -2.95 16.24 -14.08
CA CYS A 112 -2.89 14.87 -13.64
C CYS A 112 -1.65 14.61 -12.74
N ARG A 113 -0.49 15.16 -13.10
CA ARG A 113 0.75 15.07 -12.29
C ARG A 113 0.59 15.73 -10.92
N GLN A 114 0.00 16.92 -10.86
CA GLN A 114 -0.22 17.62 -9.58
C GLN A 114 -1.15 16.82 -8.66
N LYS A 115 -2.25 16.27 -9.20
CA LYS A 115 -3.19 15.44 -8.43
C LYS A 115 -2.51 14.17 -7.91
N LEU A 116 -1.74 13.48 -8.74
CA LEU A 116 -0.98 12.29 -8.31
C LEU A 116 0.10 12.65 -7.29
N ALA A 117 0.78 13.78 -7.44
CA ALA A 117 1.77 14.24 -6.46
C ALA A 117 1.15 14.46 -5.08
N MET A 118 -0.05 15.06 -5.00
CA MET A 118 -0.76 15.20 -3.74
C MET A 118 -1.12 13.83 -3.13
N MET A 119 -1.52 12.86 -3.94
CA MET A 119 -1.76 11.48 -3.48
C MET A 119 -0.50 10.84 -2.91
N TYR A 120 0.64 10.95 -3.60
CA TYR A 120 1.92 10.43 -3.10
C TYR A 120 2.38 11.13 -1.83
N ILE A 121 2.21 12.44 -1.72
CA ILE A 121 2.50 13.18 -0.48
C ILE A 121 1.62 12.67 0.66
N ILE A 122 0.33 12.41 0.42
CA ILE A 122 -0.55 11.84 1.45
C ILE A 122 -0.05 10.44 1.85
N LEU A 123 0.34 9.59 0.89
CA LEU A 123 0.92 8.26 1.16
C LEU A 123 2.25 8.31 1.91
N GLU A 124 3.12 9.25 1.57
CA GLU A 124 4.41 9.48 2.24
C GLU A 124 4.21 10.01 3.66
N LEU A 125 3.29 10.97 3.86
CA LEU A 125 2.90 11.48 5.19
C LEU A 125 2.21 10.41 6.04
N MET A 126 1.60 9.41 5.39
CA MET A 126 0.99 8.25 6.02
C MET A 126 2.01 7.17 6.42
N GLY A 127 3.26 7.27 5.96
CA GLY A 127 4.25 6.21 6.06
C GLY A 127 5.56 6.58 6.75
N GLU A 128 5.56 6.74 8.08
CA GLU A 128 6.81 6.61 8.86
C GLU A 128 7.27 5.14 9.03
N TYR A 129 6.57 4.16 8.42
CA TYR A 129 6.86 2.72 8.55
C TYR A 129 6.82 1.91 7.22
N VAL A 130 6.91 2.55 6.04
CA VAL A 130 6.65 1.88 4.75
C VAL A 130 7.90 1.68 3.90
N GLU A 131 8.19 0.44 3.52
CA GLU A 131 9.06 0.14 2.37
C GLU A 131 8.21 0.22 1.09
N VAL A 132 8.36 1.30 0.32
CA VAL A 132 7.66 1.50 -0.96
C VAL A 132 8.45 0.82 -2.08
N GLU A 133 7.99 -0.34 -2.55
CA GLU A 133 8.59 -1.01 -3.72
C GLU A 133 7.88 -0.55 -5.02
N ARG A 134 8.58 0.27 -5.82
CA ARG A 134 8.09 0.70 -7.14
C ARG A 134 8.31 -0.41 -8.18
N ALA A 135 7.25 -1.12 -8.55
CA ALA A 135 7.28 -2.08 -9.65
C ALA A 135 7.25 -1.37 -11.02
N THR A 136 8.40 -0.88 -11.49
CA THR A 136 8.49 -0.36 -12.87
C THR A 136 8.56 -1.50 -13.88
N SER A 137 7.72 -1.44 -14.92
CA SER A 137 7.58 -2.47 -15.98
C SER A 137 8.84 -2.67 -16.86
N ASN A 138 10.05 -2.27 -16.46
CA ASN A 138 11.23 -2.49 -17.29
C ASN A 138 12.54 -2.72 -16.51
N ARG A 139 12.99 -3.99 -16.56
CA ARG A 139 14.35 -4.54 -16.30
C ARG A 139 14.87 -4.66 -14.85
N ARG A 140 15.05 -5.94 -14.48
CA ARG A 140 16.17 -6.60 -13.75
C ARG A 140 16.43 -6.25 -12.28
N THR A 141 16.11 -7.26 -11.45
CA THR A 141 16.82 -7.72 -10.24
C THR A 141 17.33 -6.65 -9.27
N SER A 142 16.58 -6.44 -8.20
CA SER A 142 17.14 -6.21 -6.86
C SER A 142 16.40 -7.12 -5.89
N ALA A 143 17.10 -7.56 -4.84
CA ALA A 143 16.70 -8.59 -3.89
C ALA A 143 15.25 -8.44 -3.37
N LEU A 144 14.63 -9.58 -3.03
CA LEU A 144 13.36 -9.61 -2.28
C LEU A 144 13.46 -8.64 -1.09
N PRO A 145 12.51 -7.70 -0.94
CA PRO A 145 12.54 -6.76 0.19
C PRO A 145 12.51 -7.57 1.48
N GLN A 146 13.57 -7.41 2.29
CA GLN A 146 13.56 -7.88 3.67
C GLN A 146 13.10 -6.70 4.51
N PRO A 147 12.00 -6.84 5.27
CA PRO A 147 11.56 -5.81 6.20
C PRO A 147 12.73 -5.45 7.13
N ARG A 148 13.22 -4.21 7.05
CA ARG A 148 14.26 -3.76 7.98
C ARG A 148 13.64 -3.54 9.37
N LEU A 149 14.37 -3.95 10.40
CA LEU A 149 14.02 -3.71 11.80
C LEU A 149 13.80 -2.21 12.06
N PRO A 150 12.87 -1.84 12.97
CA PRO A 150 12.73 -0.45 13.40
C PRO A 150 14.06 0.08 13.98
N LEU A 151 14.44 1.30 13.59
CA LEU A 151 15.62 2.00 14.10
C LEU A 151 15.50 2.41 15.58
N HIS A 152 14.35 2.21 16.20
CA HIS A 152 14.11 2.53 17.60
C HIS A 152 13.50 1.32 18.33
N PRO A 153 14.03 0.98 19.53
CA PRO A 153 13.39 -0.01 20.38
C PRO A 153 12.01 0.49 20.83
N PRO A 154 11.07 -0.41 21.16
CA PRO A 154 9.77 0.00 21.69
C PRO A 154 9.98 0.88 22.93
N LEU A 155 9.32 2.04 22.94
CA LEU A 155 9.26 2.91 24.11
C LEU A 155 8.69 2.08 25.28
N GLN A 156 9.42 2.09 26.40
CA GLN A 156 9.03 1.46 27.66
C GLN A 156 7.80 2.14 28.28
#